data_AF-A0A4Q7KEW0-F1
#
_entry.id   AF-A0A4Q7KEW0-F1
#
_cell.length_a   1.000
_cell.length_b   1.000
_cell.length_c   1.000
_cell.angle_alpha   90.00
_cell.angle_beta   90.00
_cell.angle_gamma   90.00
#
_symmetry.space_group_name_H-M   'P 1'
#
loop_
_entity.id
_entity.type
_entity.pdbx_description
1 polymer ?
#
loop_
_entity_poly.entity_id
_entity_poly.type
_entity_poly.pdbx_seq_one_letter_code
_entity_poly.pdbx_strand_id
1 'polypeptide(L)'
;MSKRIHVVVIGGGTGGLCLAQGLRQAGVSVAVYERSRSRTERLQGFRVHINPHGSRALHECLPSHLWEAFVATTGTSGNNFGMITEQLGELMHLSENDLTRGQHDPTATHYSVSRITLHQVLSSELDEVLHYDKVFERYERNADGTITCHFADGSTAVGDVVVAADGANSRVRRQYLPHAERVDTGVINVGGKLPLTDEVRAALPARLCDGPNSVIAPGPAACSSRRTTWTA
;
A
#
# COMPACT_ATOMS: atom_id res chain seq x y z
N MET A 1 -16.72 -11.42 32.84
CA MET A 1 -15.67 -11.44 31.80
C MET A 1 -16.14 -10.52 30.68
N SER A 2 -15.34 -9.53 30.28
CA SER A 2 -15.66 -8.66 29.14
C SER A 2 -15.63 -9.49 27.85
N LYS A 3 -16.63 -9.34 26.97
CA LYS A 3 -16.68 -10.00 25.66
C LYS A 3 -15.44 -9.57 24.86
N ARG A 4 -14.63 -10.52 24.37
CA ARG A 4 -13.52 -10.19 23.47
C ARG A 4 -14.09 -9.74 22.14
N ILE A 5 -13.72 -8.52 21.71
CA ILE A 5 -14.12 -7.93 20.43
C ILE A 5 -13.52 -8.74 19.28
N HIS A 6 -14.33 -9.02 18.26
CA HIS A 6 -13.89 -9.59 16.98
C HIS A 6 -14.05 -8.58 15.83
N VAL A 7 -12.97 -8.36 15.10
CA VAL A 7 -12.89 -7.42 13.98
C VAL A 7 -12.86 -8.17 12.65
N VAL A 8 -13.79 -7.85 11.75
CA VAL A 8 -13.78 -8.35 10.37
C VAL A 8 -13.25 -7.26 9.45
N VAL A 9 -12.13 -7.50 8.79
CA VAL A 9 -11.51 -6.59 7.83
C VAL A 9 -11.85 -7.06 6.42
N ILE A 10 -12.51 -6.23 5.63
CA ILE A 10 -12.82 -6.52 4.22
C ILE A 10 -11.73 -5.90 3.36
N GLY A 11 -10.83 -6.72 2.81
CA GLY A 11 -9.71 -6.31 1.95
C GLY A 11 -8.33 -6.59 2.54
N GLY A 12 -7.54 -7.43 1.88
CA GLY A 12 -6.16 -7.79 2.21
C GLY A 12 -5.11 -6.94 1.49
N GLY A 13 -5.36 -5.63 1.36
CA GLY A 13 -4.40 -4.65 0.88
C GLY A 13 -3.47 -4.15 1.99
N THR A 14 -2.58 -3.19 1.67
CA THR A 14 -1.60 -2.62 2.62
C THR A 14 -2.24 -2.18 3.94
N GLY A 15 -3.32 -1.41 3.90
CA GLY A 15 -4.00 -0.93 5.10
C GLY A 15 -4.67 -2.04 5.91
N GLY A 16 -5.37 -2.97 5.24
CA GLY A 16 -6.07 -4.07 5.91
C GLY A 16 -5.12 -5.05 6.58
N LEU A 17 -4.00 -5.39 5.92
CA LEU A 17 -2.98 -6.26 6.49
C LEU A 17 -2.20 -5.59 7.62
N CYS A 18 -1.84 -4.30 7.47
CA CYS A 18 -1.17 -3.55 8.54
C CYS A 18 -2.05 -3.47 9.79
N LEU A 19 -3.36 -3.21 9.62
CA LEU A 19 -4.31 -3.24 10.72
C LEU A 19 -4.40 -4.62 11.37
N ALA A 20 -4.44 -5.69 10.57
CA ALA A 20 -4.50 -7.05 11.10
C ALA A 20 -3.27 -7.40 11.96
N GLN A 21 -2.07 -7.01 11.53
CA GLN A 21 -0.85 -7.19 12.32
C GLN A 21 -0.94 -6.46 13.68
N GLY A 22 -1.30 -5.17 13.67
CA GLY A 22 -1.44 -4.38 14.89
C GLY A 22 -2.52 -4.91 15.84
N LEU A 23 -3.68 -5.33 15.31
CA LEU A 23 -4.76 -5.91 16.12
C LEU A 23 -4.33 -7.22 16.78
N ARG A 24 -3.64 -8.11 16.05
CA ARG A 24 -3.12 -9.37 16.62
C ARG A 24 -2.08 -9.11 17.71
N GLN A 25 -1.17 -8.16 17.48
CA GLN A 25 -0.19 -7.75 18.48
C GLN A 25 -0.84 -7.21 19.75
N ALA A 26 -1.97 -6.50 19.62
CA ALA A 26 -2.77 -6.03 20.74
C ALA A 26 -3.67 -7.10 21.38
N GLY A 27 -3.63 -8.35 20.91
CA GLY A 27 -4.47 -9.44 21.42
C GLY A 27 -5.95 -9.36 21.03
N VAL A 28 -6.29 -8.53 20.02
CA VAL A 28 -7.66 -8.39 19.50
C VAL A 28 -7.89 -9.44 18.41
N SER A 29 -9.06 -10.10 18.47
CA SER A 29 -9.42 -11.10 17.47
C SER A 29 -9.74 -10.41 16.15
N VAL A 30 -9.15 -10.89 15.05
CA VAL A 30 -9.32 -10.31 13.72
C VAL A 30 -9.38 -11.41 12.66
N ALA A 31 -10.19 -11.18 11.61
CA ALA A 31 -10.17 -11.96 10.37
C ALA A 31 -10.20 -11.01 9.17
N VAL A 32 -9.38 -11.28 8.17
CA VAL A 32 -9.23 -10.50 6.94
C VAL A 32 -9.77 -11.31 5.77
N TYR A 33 -10.65 -10.70 4.97
CA TYR A 33 -11.27 -11.35 3.81
C TYR A 33 -10.83 -10.63 2.54
N GLU A 34 -10.06 -11.31 1.70
CA GLU A 34 -9.49 -10.79 0.46
C GLU A 34 -10.13 -11.46 -0.75
N ARG A 35 -10.53 -10.64 -1.73
CA ARG A 35 -11.18 -11.11 -2.96
C ARG A 35 -10.25 -11.83 -3.94
N SER A 36 -8.94 -11.61 -3.82
CA SER A 36 -7.95 -12.30 -4.65
C SER A 36 -7.90 -13.77 -4.25
N ARG A 37 -7.80 -14.66 -5.23
CA ARG A 37 -7.72 -16.12 -5.07
C ARG A 37 -6.45 -16.58 -4.39
N SER A 38 -5.38 -15.81 -4.53
CA SER A 38 -4.09 -16.11 -3.91
C SER A 38 -3.30 -14.84 -3.66
N ARG A 39 -2.23 -14.99 -2.88
CA ARG A 39 -1.23 -13.95 -2.63
C ARG A 39 -0.62 -13.38 -3.91
N THR A 40 -0.57 -14.17 -4.99
CA THR A 40 0.15 -13.80 -6.22
C THR A 40 -0.73 -13.22 -7.34
N GLU A 41 -2.06 -13.35 -7.26
CA GLU A 41 -2.97 -13.02 -8.37
C GLU A 41 -2.92 -11.55 -8.80
N ARG A 42 -2.80 -10.62 -7.84
CA ARG A 42 -2.87 -9.16 -8.11
C ARG A 42 -1.56 -8.43 -7.84
N LEU A 43 -0.44 -9.14 -7.96
CA LEU A 43 0.89 -8.58 -7.78
C LEU A 43 1.26 -7.69 -8.97
N GLN A 44 1.03 -6.39 -8.79
CA GLN A 44 1.57 -5.38 -9.69
C GLN A 44 2.94 -4.97 -9.16
N GLY A 45 3.98 -5.21 -9.97
CA GLY A 45 5.38 -5.11 -9.54
C GLY A 45 5.91 -3.70 -9.27
N PHE A 46 5.10 -2.64 -9.28
CA PHE A 46 5.63 -1.29 -9.06
C PHE A 46 6.08 -1.07 -7.61
N ARG A 47 6.91 -0.04 -7.41
CA ARG A 47 7.32 0.40 -6.08
C ARG A 47 6.37 1.46 -5.55
N VAL A 48 6.07 1.40 -4.27
CA VAL A 48 5.30 2.42 -3.53
C VAL A 48 6.23 3.23 -2.64
N HIS A 49 5.83 4.46 -2.37
CA HIS A 49 6.49 5.34 -1.42
C HIS A 49 5.74 5.30 -0.09
N ILE A 50 6.47 5.05 0.99
CA ILE A 50 5.98 5.13 2.36
C ILE A 50 6.56 6.42 2.94
N ASN A 51 5.69 7.30 3.43
CA ASN A 51 6.10 8.53 4.08
C ASN A 51 6.38 8.28 5.59
N PRO A 52 6.92 9.26 6.33
CA PRO A 52 7.22 9.13 7.76
C PRO A 52 6.04 8.69 8.64
N HIS A 53 4.80 9.04 8.26
CA HIS A 53 3.61 8.59 8.98
C HIS A 53 3.34 7.11 8.74
N GLY A 54 3.46 6.67 7.48
CA GLY A 54 3.30 5.26 7.11
C GLY A 54 4.41 4.39 7.67
N SER A 55 5.66 4.86 7.70
CA SER A 55 6.78 4.10 8.29
C SER A 55 6.57 3.91 9.79
N ARG A 56 6.10 4.95 10.49
CA ARG A 56 5.81 4.86 11.92
C ARG A 56 4.66 3.91 12.20
N ALA A 57 3.58 3.99 11.40
CA ALA A 57 2.47 3.04 11.52
C ALA A 57 2.92 1.59 11.27
N LEU A 58 3.79 1.34 10.28
CA LEU A 58 4.36 0.02 10.03
C LEU A 58 5.21 -0.45 11.21
N HIS A 59 6.08 0.41 11.75
CA HIS A 59 6.91 0.09 12.91
C HIS A 59 6.07 -0.24 14.16
N GLU A 60 4.98 0.50 14.39
CA GLU A 60 4.08 0.27 15.52
C GLU A 60 3.21 -0.99 15.38
N CYS A 61 2.84 -1.37 14.15
CA CYS A 61 1.94 -2.50 13.89
C CYS A 61 2.65 -3.82 13.58
N LEU A 62 3.92 -3.78 13.16
CA LEU A 62 4.67 -4.97 12.79
C LEU A 62 5.44 -5.54 13.99
N PRO A 63 5.49 -6.86 14.15
CA PRO A 63 6.52 -7.52 14.93
C PRO A 63 7.92 -7.07 14.48
N SER A 64 8.87 -7.01 15.42
CA SER A 64 10.21 -6.45 15.18
C SER A 64 10.92 -7.09 13.98
N HIS A 65 10.84 -8.42 13.83
CA HIS A 65 11.49 -9.13 12.72
C HIS A 65 10.84 -8.83 11.36
N LEU A 66 9.53 -8.58 11.32
CA LEU A 66 8.84 -8.17 10.09
C LEU A 66 9.14 -6.72 9.74
N TRP A 67 9.30 -5.84 10.73
CA TRP A 67 9.79 -4.48 10.50
C TRP A 67 11.21 -4.50 9.92
N GLU A 68 12.13 -5.27 10.51
CA GLU A 68 13.50 -5.43 10.00
C GLU A 68 13.51 -5.97 8.56
N ALA A 69 12.67 -6.98 8.28
CA ALA A 69 12.50 -7.51 6.92
C ALA A 69 11.94 -6.46 5.95
N PHE A 70 10.98 -5.64 6.39
CA PHE A 70 10.48 -4.51 5.59
C PHE A 70 11.65 -3.57 5.23
N VAL A 71 12.38 -3.06 6.23
CA VAL A 71 13.49 -2.11 6.03
C VAL A 71 14.56 -2.69 5.10
N ALA A 72 14.94 -3.96 5.29
CA ALA A 72 15.94 -4.65 4.48
C ALA A 72 15.57 -4.78 2.98
N THR A 73 14.28 -4.65 2.63
CA THR A 73 13.79 -4.74 1.24
C THR A 73 13.53 -3.38 0.59
N THR A 74 13.77 -2.30 1.32
CA THR A 74 13.62 -0.95 0.82
C THR A 74 14.75 -0.57 -0.13
N GLY A 75 14.50 0.44 -0.98
CA GLY A 75 15.47 0.89 -1.96
C GLY A 75 16.61 1.64 -1.26
N THR A 76 17.84 1.37 -1.67
CA THR A 76 19.07 1.97 -1.13
C THR A 76 19.40 3.32 -1.74
N SER A 77 18.71 3.72 -2.82
CA SER A 77 18.81 5.06 -3.37
C SER A 77 18.35 6.05 -2.30
N GLY A 78 19.19 7.02 -1.94
CA GLY A 78 18.83 8.07 -0.97
C GLY A 78 17.47 8.67 -1.27
N ASN A 79 16.83 9.24 -0.27
CA ASN A 79 15.45 9.75 -0.33
C ASN A 79 15.34 11.01 -1.21
N ASN A 80 15.67 10.87 -2.49
CA ASN A 80 15.64 11.90 -3.51
C ASN A 80 14.37 11.74 -4.35
N PHE A 81 13.79 12.86 -4.76
CA PHE A 81 12.65 12.89 -5.66
C PHE A 81 12.84 13.98 -6.70
N GLY A 82 12.58 13.65 -7.96
CA GLY A 82 12.69 14.59 -9.08
C GLY A 82 11.36 14.81 -9.78
N MET A 83 11.12 16.03 -10.24
CA MET A 83 10.13 16.35 -11.27
C MET A 83 10.84 16.94 -12.48
N ILE A 84 10.48 16.47 -13.67
CA ILE A 84 11.06 16.90 -14.93
C ILE A 84 9.98 17.14 -15.98
N THR A 85 10.27 17.90 -17.02
CA THR A 85 9.42 18.02 -18.20
C THR A 85 9.55 16.79 -19.11
N GLU A 86 8.68 16.67 -20.11
CA GLU A 86 8.76 15.66 -21.16
C GLU A 86 10.02 15.76 -22.04
N GLN A 87 10.67 16.93 -22.08
CA GLN A 87 11.99 17.14 -22.68
C GLN A 87 13.14 16.92 -21.68
N LEU A 88 12.87 16.32 -20.52
CA LEU A 88 13.84 16.05 -19.45
C LEU A 88 14.43 17.31 -18.81
N GLY A 89 13.78 18.46 -18.94
CA GLY A 89 14.16 19.68 -18.21
C GLY A 89 13.80 19.54 -16.73
N GLU A 90 14.69 19.91 -15.82
CA GLU A 90 14.42 19.83 -14.38
C GLU A 90 13.38 20.88 -13.96
N LEU A 91 12.34 20.44 -13.25
CA LEU A 91 11.33 21.31 -12.64
C LEU A 91 11.52 21.43 -11.12
N MET A 92 11.86 20.32 -10.47
CA MET A 92 12.06 20.25 -9.04
C MET A 92 12.99 19.10 -8.67
N HIS A 93 13.83 19.35 -7.69
CA HIS A 93 14.67 18.35 -7.06
C HIS A 93 14.51 18.46 -5.55
N LEU A 94 14.09 17.37 -4.91
CA LEU A 94 14.14 17.24 -3.45
C LEU A 94 15.23 16.23 -3.12
N SER A 95 16.21 16.66 -2.33
CA SER A 95 17.23 15.78 -1.77
C SER A 95 16.73 15.11 -0.49
N GLU A 96 17.42 14.06 -0.06
CA GLU A 96 17.18 13.43 1.22
C GLU A 96 17.22 14.42 2.40
N ASN A 97 18.12 15.39 2.38
CA ASN A 97 18.18 16.43 3.42
C ASN A 97 16.94 17.33 3.40
N ASP A 98 16.39 17.62 2.21
CA ASP A 98 15.17 18.41 2.09
C ASP A 98 13.95 17.65 2.63
N LEU A 99 13.91 16.33 2.40
CA LEU A 99 12.81 15.48 2.85
C LEU A 99 12.88 15.13 4.34
N THR A 100 14.08 14.94 4.88
CA THR A 100 14.29 14.54 6.28
C THR A 100 14.53 15.71 7.22
N ARG A 101 14.83 16.91 6.68
CA ARG A 101 15.26 18.09 7.45
C ARG A 101 16.43 17.79 8.40
N GLY A 102 17.28 16.83 8.04
CA GLY A 102 18.42 16.37 8.86
C GLY A 102 18.05 15.41 10.00
N GLN A 103 16.77 15.03 10.16
CA GLN A 103 16.33 14.06 11.17
C GLN A 103 16.40 12.64 10.60
N HIS A 104 17.19 11.77 11.23
CA HIS A 104 17.37 10.39 10.82
C HIS A 104 16.77 9.44 11.86
N ASP A 105 15.44 9.43 11.96
CA ASP A 105 14.71 8.38 12.67
C ASP A 105 14.28 7.30 11.67
N PRO A 106 14.83 6.07 11.72
CA PRO A 106 14.47 5.01 10.79
C PRO A 106 12.99 4.62 10.89
N THR A 107 12.33 4.90 12.01
CA THR A 107 10.89 4.63 12.17
C THR A 107 10.02 5.72 11.57
N ALA A 108 10.56 6.92 11.36
CA ALA A 108 9.84 8.10 10.86
C ALA A 108 10.55 8.72 9.64
N THR A 109 10.90 7.89 8.67
CA THR A 109 11.57 8.30 7.43
C THR A 109 10.82 7.83 6.18
N HIS A 110 11.29 8.28 5.02
CA HIS A 110 10.78 7.86 3.74
C HIS A 110 11.39 6.51 3.32
N TYR A 111 10.54 5.63 2.81
CA TYR A 111 10.95 4.35 2.24
C TYR A 111 10.32 4.10 0.87
N SER A 112 11.14 3.68 -0.08
CA SER A 112 10.68 3.14 -1.36
C SER A 112 10.70 1.63 -1.28
N VAL A 113 9.57 0.94 -1.48
CA VAL A 113 9.48 -0.53 -1.38
C VAL A 113 8.71 -1.10 -2.57
N SER A 114 9.05 -2.32 -2.99
CA SER A 114 8.22 -3.07 -3.94
C SER A 114 6.84 -3.34 -3.32
N ARG A 115 5.75 -3.05 -4.04
CA ARG A 115 4.40 -3.35 -3.55
C ARG A 115 4.21 -4.84 -3.28
N ILE A 116 4.86 -5.69 -4.08
CA ILE A 116 4.85 -7.14 -3.89
C ILE A 116 5.50 -7.51 -2.56
N THR A 117 6.70 -7.00 -2.33
CA THR A 117 7.46 -7.32 -1.11
C THR A 117 6.81 -6.75 0.14
N LEU A 118 6.27 -5.54 0.06
CA LEU A 118 5.48 -4.97 1.16
C LEU A 118 4.27 -5.83 1.50
N HIS A 119 3.52 -6.27 0.48
CA HIS A 119 2.38 -7.18 0.69
C HIS A 119 2.86 -8.50 1.31
N GLN A 120 3.99 -9.02 0.86
CA GLN A 120 4.56 -10.24 1.42
C GLN A 120 4.88 -10.08 2.90
N VAL A 121 5.62 -9.04 3.29
CA VAL A 121 5.94 -8.77 4.69
C VAL A 121 4.67 -8.62 5.53
N LEU A 122 3.70 -7.84 5.06
CA LEU A 122 2.47 -7.58 5.80
C LEU A 122 1.58 -8.81 5.95
N SER A 123 1.58 -9.72 4.96
CA SER A 123 0.78 -10.94 5.01
C SER A 123 1.46 -12.09 5.74
N SER A 124 2.74 -11.96 6.10
CA SER A 124 3.48 -13.00 6.82
C SER A 124 2.83 -13.27 8.17
N GLU A 125 2.74 -14.56 8.53
CA GLU A 125 2.20 -15.02 9.81
C GLU A 125 0.71 -14.71 10.02
N LEU A 126 -0.03 -14.38 8.95
CA LEU A 126 -1.48 -14.14 8.96
C LEU A 126 -2.30 -15.29 8.34
N ASP A 127 -1.69 -16.42 7.99
CA ASP A 127 -2.37 -17.51 7.24
C ASP A 127 -3.65 -18.03 7.93
N GLU A 128 -3.70 -17.99 9.27
CA GLU A 128 -4.88 -18.43 10.04
C GLU A 128 -6.05 -17.44 10.00
N VAL A 129 -5.77 -16.15 9.73
CA VAL A 129 -6.76 -15.07 9.80
C VAL A 129 -7.00 -14.41 8.45
N LEU A 130 -6.18 -14.67 7.44
CA LEU A 130 -6.28 -14.12 6.10
C LEU A 130 -6.94 -15.13 5.16
N HIS A 131 -8.19 -14.85 4.79
CA HIS A 131 -9.00 -15.70 3.93
C HIS A 131 -9.03 -15.12 2.51
N TYR A 132 -8.44 -15.86 1.57
CA TYR A 132 -8.46 -15.55 0.15
C TYR A 132 -9.74 -16.07 -0.53
N ASP A 133 -9.98 -15.59 -1.76
CA ASP A 133 -11.16 -15.88 -2.58
C ASP A 133 -12.49 -15.48 -1.93
N LYS A 134 -12.46 -14.44 -1.09
CA LYS A 134 -13.62 -13.93 -0.35
C LYS A 134 -14.09 -12.61 -0.94
N VAL A 135 -14.89 -12.72 -2.00
CA VAL A 135 -15.49 -11.56 -2.67
C VAL A 135 -16.68 -11.07 -1.83
N PHE A 136 -16.49 -9.96 -1.11
CA PHE A 136 -17.56 -9.33 -0.32
C PHE A 136 -18.72 -8.86 -1.20
N GLU A 137 -19.94 -9.09 -0.72
CA GLU A 137 -21.18 -8.66 -1.38
C GLU A 137 -21.94 -7.61 -0.59
N ARG A 138 -22.27 -7.89 0.66
CA ARG A 138 -23.04 -7.02 1.54
C ARG A 138 -22.77 -7.34 3.00
N TYR A 139 -23.17 -6.44 3.90
CA TYR A 139 -23.25 -6.70 5.33
C TYR A 139 -24.67 -6.46 5.88
N GLU A 140 -25.00 -7.09 6.99
CA GLU A 140 -26.26 -6.90 7.71
C GLU A 140 -25.96 -6.65 9.19
N ARG A 141 -26.69 -5.72 9.83
CA ARG A 141 -26.58 -5.50 11.28
C ARG A 141 -27.60 -6.39 11.98
N ASN A 142 -27.13 -7.19 12.93
CA ASN A 142 -27.94 -8.11 13.69
C ASN A 142 -28.58 -7.39 14.90
N ALA A 143 -29.64 -7.98 15.43
CA ALA A 143 -30.35 -7.45 16.60
C ALA A 143 -29.47 -7.44 17.87
N ASP A 144 -28.46 -8.30 17.95
CA ASP A 144 -27.50 -8.38 19.05
C ASP A 144 -26.34 -7.37 18.93
N GLY A 145 -26.36 -6.52 17.90
CA GLY A 145 -25.34 -5.51 17.61
C GLY A 145 -24.14 -6.03 16.81
N THR A 146 -24.06 -7.32 16.51
CA THR A 146 -23.03 -7.86 15.62
C THR A 146 -23.34 -7.53 14.15
N ILE A 147 -22.36 -7.74 13.28
CA ILE A 147 -22.46 -7.48 11.84
C ILE A 147 -22.11 -8.76 11.11
N THR A 148 -23.00 -9.22 10.22
CA THR A 148 -22.76 -10.36 9.34
C THR A 148 -22.35 -9.87 7.96
N CYS A 149 -21.18 -10.28 7.50
CA CYS A 149 -20.68 -10.08 6.14
C CYS A 149 -20.99 -11.30 5.28
N HIS A 150 -21.50 -11.07 4.07
CA HIS A 150 -21.80 -12.10 3.09
C HIS A 150 -20.82 -12.04 1.92
N PHE A 151 -20.41 -13.21 1.45
CA PHE A 151 -19.47 -13.38 0.34
C PHE A 151 -20.12 -14.12 -0.83
N ALA A 152 -19.56 -13.93 -2.03
CA ALA A 152 -20.11 -14.46 -3.28
C ALA A 152 -20.11 -16.00 -3.37
N ASP A 153 -19.31 -16.68 -2.55
CA ASP A 153 -19.30 -18.14 -2.43
C ASP A 153 -20.42 -18.68 -1.52
N GLY A 154 -21.30 -17.80 -1.02
CA GLY A 154 -22.38 -18.13 -0.09
C GLY A 154 -21.94 -18.22 1.37
N SER A 155 -20.64 -18.12 1.66
CA SER A 155 -20.14 -18.10 3.03
C SER A 155 -20.41 -16.77 3.73
N THR A 156 -20.30 -16.77 5.06
CA THR A 156 -20.51 -15.60 5.90
C THR A 156 -19.46 -15.48 6.98
N ALA A 157 -19.22 -14.25 7.43
CA ALA A 157 -18.40 -13.95 8.62
C ALA A 157 -19.17 -13.03 9.55
N VAL A 158 -19.03 -13.20 10.87
CA VAL A 158 -19.70 -12.37 11.87
C VAL A 158 -18.66 -11.69 12.74
N GLY A 159 -18.81 -10.39 12.98
CA GLY A 159 -17.94 -9.64 13.88
C GLY A 159 -18.68 -8.53 14.64
N ASP A 160 -18.03 -8.01 15.67
CA ASP A 160 -18.52 -6.86 16.44
C ASP A 160 -18.20 -5.55 15.70
N VAL A 161 -17.12 -5.54 14.90
CA VAL A 161 -16.68 -4.39 14.10
C VAL A 161 -16.34 -4.87 12.69
N VAL A 162 -16.79 -4.13 11.67
CA VAL A 162 -16.37 -4.33 10.28
C VAL A 162 -15.55 -3.13 9.82
N VAL A 163 -14.34 -3.41 9.31
CA VAL A 163 -13.44 -2.40 8.75
C VAL A 163 -13.42 -2.52 7.23
N ALA A 164 -13.78 -1.44 6.55
CA ALA A 164 -13.72 -1.33 5.11
C ALA A 164 -12.27 -1.02 4.65
N ALA A 165 -11.56 -2.03 4.16
CA ALA A 165 -10.20 -1.92 3.61
C ALA A 165 -10.12 -2.40 2.14
N ASP A 166 -11.24 -2.41 1.43
CA ASP A 166 -11.43 -3.01 0.09
C ASP A 166 -11.15 -2.04 -1.08
N GLY A 167 -10.45 -0.95 -0.79
CA GLY A 167 -9.86 -0.04 -1.76
C GLY A 167 -10.85 0.93 -2.43
N ALA A 168 -10.41 1.61 -3.48
CA ALA A 168 -11.14 2.71 -4.11
C ALA A 168 -12.55 2.32 -4.61
N ASN A 169 -12.76 1.06 -5.01
CA ASN A 169 -14.04 0.54 -5.50
C ASN A 169 -14.85 -0.16 -4.39
N SER A 170 -14.62 0.23 -3.14
CA SER A 170 -15.20 -0.36 -1.94
C SER A 170 -16.70 -0.64 -2.10
N ARG A 171 -17.07 -1.90 -1.87
CA ARG A 171 -18.48 -2.33 -1.80
C ARG A 171 -19.06 -1.99 -0.44
N VAL A 172 -18.26 -2.10 0.62
CA VAL A 172 -18.68 -1.72 1.98
C VAL A 172 -19.06 -0.24 2.03
N ARG A 173 -18.21 0.66 1.49
CA ARG A 173 -18.50 2.09 1.39
C ARG A 173 -19.78 2.35 0.59
N ARG A 174 -19.97 1.68 -0.55
CA ARG A 174 -21.18 1.87 -1.38
C ARG A 174 -22.47 1.51 -0.65
N GLN A 175 -22.44 0.49 0.21
CA GLN A 175 -23.58 0.16 1.05
C GLN A 175 -23.78 1.16 2.20
N TYR A 176 -22.69 1.61 2.85
CA TYR A 176 -22.77 2.51 4.00
C TYR A 176 -23.04 3.99 3.63
N LEU A 177 -22.44 4.46 2.54
CA LEU A 177 -22.52 5.83 2.01
C LEU A 177 -22.83 5.76 0.50
N PRO A 178 -24.06 5.41 0.10
CA PRO A 178 -24.41 5.24 -1.32
C PRO A 178 -24.30 6.53 -2.14
N HIS A 179 -24.35 7.69 -1.48
CA HIS A 179 -24.20 9.00 -2.08
C HIS A 179 -22.73 9.43 -2.26
N ALA A 180 -21.77 8.71 -1.66
CA ALA A 180 -20.35 9.03 -1.77
C ALA A 180 -19.80 8.47 -3.09
N GLU A 181 -19.71 9.34 -4.09
CA GLU A 181 -19.22 9.01 -5.41
C GLU A 181 -17.72 9.22 -5.57
N ARG A 182 -17.15 8.51 -6.54
CA ARG A 182 -15.74 8.63 -6.88
C ARG A 182 -15.59 9.71 -7.95
N VAL A 183 -14.81 10.74 -7.67
CA VAL A 183 -14.53 11.80 -8.63
C VAL A 183 -13.34 11.38 -9.50
N ASP A 184 -13.51 11.47 -10.81
CA ASP A 184 -12.40 11.40 -11.75
C ASP A 184 -11.68 12.76 -11.76
N THR A 185 -10.39 12.76 -11.48
CA THR A 185 -9.58 13.98 -11.46
C THR A 185 -9.15 14.42 -12.86
N GLY A 186 -9.37 13.59 -13.89
CA GLY A 186 -8.86 13.79 -15.24
C GLY A 186 -7.35 13.54 -15.38
N VAL A 187 -6.67 13.17 -14.29
CA VAL A 187 -5.23 12.93 -14.28
C VAL A 187 -4.93 11.47 -14.53
N ILE A 188 -4.23 11.18 -15.63
CA ILE A 188 -3.75 9.84 -15.95
C ILE A 188 -2.27 9.75 -15.58
N ASN A 189 -1.94 8.71 -14.82
CA ASN A 189 -0.56 8.37 -14.49
C ASN A 189 -0.11 7.16 -15.32
N VAL A 190 0.91 7.35 -16.14
CA VAL A 190 1.57 6.25 -16.87
C VAL A 190 2.85 5.87 -16.14
N GLY A 191 2.98 4.61 -15.76
CA GLY A 191 4.14 4.09 -15.04
C GLY A 191 4.82 2.97 -15.80
N GLY A 192 6.15 2.93 -15.76
CA GLY A 192 6.95 1.89 -16.39
C GLY A 192 8.22 1.59 -15.62
N LYS A 193 8.81 0.43 -15.91
CA LYS A 193 10.14 0.03 -15.46
C LYS A 193 11.03 -0.23 -16.66
N LEU A 194 12.27 0.20 -16.55
CA LEU A 194 13.32 -0.10 -17.52
C LEU A 194 14.53 -0.65 -16.74
N PRO A 195 15.11 -1.79 -17.18
CA PRO A 195 16.39 -2.24 -16.63
C PRO A 195 17.46 -1.16 -16.81
N LEU A 196 18.18 -0.85 -15.73
CA LEU A 196 19.25 0.14 -15.76
C LEU A 196 20.57 -0.53 -16.16
N THR A 197 20.66 -0.94 -17.43
CA THR A 197 21.91 -1.44 -18.02
C THR A 197 22.93 -0.31 -18.14
N ASP A 198 24.21 -0.65 -18.37
CA ASP A 198 25.26 0.35 -18.57
C ASP A 198 24.97 1.26 -19.77
N GLU A 199 24.38 0.71 -20.84
CA GLU A 199 23.92 1.46 -22.01
C GLU A 199 22.82 2.46 -21.64
N VAL A 200 21.78 2.02 -20.92
CA VAL A 200 20.69 2.90 -20.47
C VAL A 200 21.22 3.97 -19.52
N ARG A 201 22.16 3.62 -18.63
CA ARG A 201 22.79 4.56 -17.72
C ARG A 201 23.60 5.62 -18.48
N ALA A 202 24.36 5.23 -19.50
CA ALA A 202 25.13 6.15 -20.32
C ALA A 202 24.24 7.08 -21.18
N ALA A 203 23.05 6.62 -21.56
CA ALA A 203 22.09 7.38 -22.34
C ALA A 203 21.21 8.33 -21.51
N LEU A 204 21.21 8.20 -20.17
CA LEU A 204 20.41 9.02 -19.27
C LEU A 204 21.28 10.09 -18.57
N PRO A 205 20.75 11.31 -18.36
CA PRO A 205 21.35 12.25 -17.42
C PRO A 205 21.54 11.57 -16.06
N ALA A 206 22.72 11.74 -15.44
CA ALA A 206 23.07 11.10 -14.16
C ALA A 206 21.97 11.31 -13.11
N ARG A 207 21.37 12.51 -13.10
CA ARG A 207 20.28 12.88 -12.19
C ARG A 207 19.06 11.95 -12.28
N LEU A 208 18.75 11.40 -13.44
CA LEU A 208 17.61 10.48 -13.61
C LEU A 208 17.87 9.09 -13.02
N CYS A 209 19.10 8.81 -12.60
CA CYS A 209 19.49 7.58 -11.94
C CYS A 209 19.45 7.70 -10.41
N ASP A 210 19.41 8.92 -9.85
CA ASP A 210 19.61 9.18 -8.42
C ASP A 210 18.34 9.02 -7.56
N GLY A 211 17.20 8.69 -8.18
CA GLY A 211 15.93 8.52 -7.48
C GLY A 211 14.73 8.38 -8.43
N PRO A 212 13.51 8.20 -7.88
CA PRO A 212 12.28 8.25 -8.67
C PRO A 212 12.07 9.63 -9.32
N ASN A 213 11.65 9.63 -10.59
CA ASN A 213 11.35 10.83 -11.34
C ASN A 213 9.89 10.84 -11.83
N SER A 214 9.23 11.98 -11.68
CA SER A 214 7.92 12.25 -12.27
C SER A 214 8.09 13.18 -13.46
N VAL A 215 7.66 12.74 -14.63
CA VAL A 215 7.64 13.54 -15.85
C VAL A 215 6.28 14.23 -15.93
N ILE A 216 6.29 15.55 -15.91
CA ILE A 216 5.11 16.39 -16.05
C ILE A 216 5.07 16.88 -17.49
N ALA A 217 4.07 16.43 -18.25
CA ALA A 217 3.86 16.88 -19.62
C ALA A 217 2.86 18.04 -19.66
N PRO A 218 2.99 18.99 -20.61
CA PRO A 218 2.04 20.07 -20.80
C PRO A 218 0.68 19.51 -21.24
N GLY A 219 -0.35 19.88 -20.51
CA GLY A 219 -1.74 19.49 -20.78
C GLY A 219 -2.44 18.90 -19.56
N PRO A 220 -3.79 18.84 -19.58
CA PRO A 220 -4.59 18.51 -18.40
C PRO A 220 -4.48 17.05 -17.93
N ALA A 221 -3.74 16.15 -18.62
CA ALA A 221 -3.88 14.71 -18.43
C ALA A 221 -2.59 13.88 -18.33
N ALA A 222 -1.38 14.47 -18.30
CA ALA A 222 -0.15 13.68 -18.44
C ALA A 222 0.85 13.88 -17.30
N CYS A 223 0.78 12.99 -16.30
CA CYS A 223 1.91 12.71 -15.41
C CYS A 223 2.45 11.32 -15.80
N SER A 224 3.67 11.22 -16.32
CA SER A 224 4.30 9.91 -16.54
C SER A 224 5.39 9.71 -15.49
N SER A 225 5.20 8.74 -14.60
CA SER A 225 6.24 8.40 -13.63
C SER A 225 7.20 7.41 -14.28
N ARG A 226 8.44 7.83 -14.55
CA ARG A 226 9.51 6.91 -14.94
C ARG A 226 10.24 6.51 -13.67
N ARG A 227 10.14 5.23 -13.30
CA ARG A 227 10.92 4.69 -12.18
C ARG A 227 11.95 3.70 -12.71
N THR A 228 13.19 4.16 -12.75
CA THR A 228 14.37 3.33 -12.95
C THR A 228 14.51 2.41 -11.74
N THR A 229 14.43 1.09 -11.94
CA THR A 229 14.64 0.13 -10.83
C THR A 229 16.02 -0.49 -10.95
N TRP A 230 16.78 -0.41 -9.86
CA TRP A 230 18.06 -1.05 -9.66
C TRP A 230 17.87 -2.56 -9.43
N THR A 231 18.71 -3.35 -10.10
CA THR A 231 18.96 -4.75 -9.74
C THR A 231 20.36 -4.86 -9.17
N ALA A 232 20.44 -5.24 -7.90
CA ALA A 232 21.33 -6.26 -7.40
C ALA A 232 20.50 -7.11 -6.43
#